data_AF-A0AAV2EMR0-F1
#
_entry.id   AF-A0AAV2EMR0-F1
#
_cell.length_a   1.000
_cell.length_b   1.000
_cell.length_c   1.000
_cell.angle_alpha   90.00
_cell.angle_beta   90.00
_cell.angle_gamma   90.00
#
_symmetry.space_group_name_H-M   'P 1'
#
loop_
_entity.id
_entity.type
_entity.pdbx_description
1 polymer ?
#
loop_
_entity_poly.entity_id
_entity_poly.type
_entity_poly.pdbx_seq_one_letter_code
_entity_poly.pdbx_strand_id
1 'polypeptide(L)'
;MGASRRLQGEIDRVLKKVQEGVDVFDNIWNKVYDTDNANQKEKFEADLKKEIKKLQRYRDQIKTWIQSSEIKDKKVSATYEQALVDARKLI
;
A
#
# COMPACT_ATOMS: atom_id res chain seq x y z
N MET A 1 0.95 -21.57 17.44
CA MET A 1 1.60 -21.35 16.13
C MET A 1 0.65 -20.96 14.97
N GLY A 2 -0.67 -20.78 15.19
CA GLY A 2 -1.63 -20.45 14.11
C GLY A 2 -1.83 -18.95 13.83
N ALA A 3 -1.75 -18.08 14.85
CA ALA A 3 -2.00 -16.64 14.69
C ALA A 3 -0.93 -15.93 13.85
N SER A 4 0.36 -16.17 14.14
CA SER A 4 1.49 -15.60 13.40
C SER A 4 1.49 -15.97 11.91
N ARG A 5 1.02 -17.18 11.55
CA ARG A 5 0.93 -17.64 10.15
C ARG A 5 -0.23 -16.98 9.39
N ARG A 6 -1.32 -16.64 10.09
CA ARG A 6 -2.44 -15.86 9.54
C ARG A 6 -2.04 -14.42 9.28
N LEU A 7 -1.33 -13.80 10.23
CA LEU A 7 -0.82 -12.44 10.10
C LEU A 7 0.16 -12.32 8.93
N GLN A 8 1.07 -13.27 8.75
CA GLN A 8 1.98 -13.30 7.58
C GLN A 8 1.23 -13.30 6.25
N GLY A 9 0.21 -14.16 6.09
CA GLY A 9 -0.57 -14.19 4.85
C GLY A 9 -1.38 -12.91 4.62
N GLU A 10 -1.75 -12.18 5.67
CA GLU A 10 -2.39 -10.87 5.54
C GLU A 10 -1.40 -9.78 5.13
N ILE A 11 -0.19 -9.78 5.72
CA ILE A 11 0.91 -8.89 5.35
C ILE A 11 1.25 -9.04 3.87
N ASP A 12 1.48 -10.27 3.39
CA ASP A 12 1.83 -10.53 1.99
C ASP A 12 0.73 -10.03 1.02
N ARG A 13 -0.54 -10.20 1.40
CA ARG A 13 -1.67 -9.69 0.61
C ARG A 13 -1.70 -8.16 0.57
N VAL A 14 -1.45 -7.50 1.70
CA VAL A 14 -1.46 -6.03 1.75
C VAL A 14 -0.25 -5.46 1.01
N LEU A 15 0.94 -6.04 1.15
CA LEU A 15 2.12 -5.64 0.39
C LEU A 15 1.87 -5.73 -1.12
N LYS A 16 1.24 -6.81 -1.59
CA LYS A 16 0.86 -6.94 -3.00
C LYS A 16 -0.12 -5.85 -3.45
N LYS A 17 -1.14 -5.55 -2.64
CA LYS A 17 -2.11 -4.48 -2.93
C LYS A 17 -1.49 -3.09 -2.93
N VAL A 18 -0.49 -2.84 -2.08
CA VAL A 18 0.26 -1.58 -2.10
C VAL A 18 0.99 -1.43 -3.42
N GLN A 19 1.69 -2.47 -3.89
CA GLN A 19 2.38 -2.43 -5.18
C GLN A 19 1.40 -2.19 -6.34
N GLU A 20 0.32 -2.97 -6.40
CA GLU A 20 -0.72 -2.81 -7.43
C GLU A 20 -1.34 -1.40 -7.39
N GLY A 21 -1.59 -0.86 -6.19
CA GLY A 21 -2.17 0.47 -6.04
C GLY A 21 -1.21 1.61 -6.41
N VAL A 22 0.10 1.45 -6.19
CA VAL A 22 1.12 2.39 -6.69
C VAL A 22 1.15 2.38 -8.21
N ASP A 23 1.19 1.21 -8.84
CA ASP A 23 1.20 1.09 -10.30
C ASP A 23 -0.08 1.70 -10.92
N VAL A 24 -1.24 1.50 -10.28
CA VAL A 24 -2.51 2.12 -10.69
C VAL A 24 -2.49 3.62 -10.51
N PHE A 25 -1.94 4.12 -9.39
CA PHE A 25 -1.82 5.55 -9.13
C PHE A 25 -0.97 6.22 -10.20
N ASP A 26 0.20 5.66 -10.53
CA ASP A 26 1.09 6.19 -11.57
C ASP A 26 0.43 6.17 -12.96
N ASN A 27 -0.31 5.12 -13.29
CA ASN A 27 -1.06 5.03 -14.55
C ASN A 27 -2.16 6.10 -14.63
N ILE A 28 -2.94 6.31 -13.56
CA ILE A 28 -3.97 7.36 -13.53
C ILE A 28 -3.32 8.73 -13.61
N TRP A 29 -2.22 8.96 -12.87
CA TRP A 29 -1.47 10.21 -12.90
C TRP A 29 -1.02 10.55 -14.31
N ASN A 30 -0.40 9.60 -15.03
CA ASN A 30 0.01 9.82 -16.42
C ASN A 30 -1.18 10.20 -17.32
N LYS A 31 -2.35 9.58 -17.13
CA LYS A 31 -3.57 9.92 -17.88
C LYS A 31 -4.14 11.31 -17.55
N VAL A 32 -3.99 11.79 -16.32
CA VAL A 32 -4.38 13.17 -15.95
C VAL A 32 -3.54 14.19 -16.71
N TYR A 33 -2.25 13.90 -16.90
CA TYR A 33 -1.32 14.78 -17.60
C TYR A 33 -1.40 14.69 -19.12
N ASP A 34 -1.74 13.51 -19.66
CA ASP A 34 -1.84 13.27 -21.10
C ASP A 34 -3.19 13.71 -21.69
N THR A 35 -4.24 13.84 -20.87
CA THR A 35 -5.56 14.24 -21.36
C THR A 35 -5.76 15.76 -21.35
N ASP A 36 -6.10 16.32 -22.50
CA ASP A 36 -6.54 17.72 -22.65
C ASP A 36 -8.06 17.92 -22.45
N ASN A 37 -8.82 16.82 -22.28
CA ASN A 37 -10.25 16.87 -22.07
C ASN A 37 -10.60 17.12 -20.59
N ALA A 38 -11.16 18.30 -20.30
CA ALA A 38 -11.52 18.73 -18.94
C ALA A 38 -12.41 17.71 -18.17
N ASN A 39 -13.41 17.12 -18.83
CA ASN A 39 -14.33 16.19 -18.18
C ASN A 39 -13.66 14.84 -17.86
N GLN A 40 -12.72 14.39 -18.71
CA GLN A 40 -11.91 13.21 -18.42
C GLN A 40 -10.89 13.48 -17.32
N LYS A 41 -10.30 14.69 -17.33
CA LYS A 41 -9.34 15.13 -16.32
C LYS A 41 -9.95 15.13 -14.92
N GLU A 42 -11.14 15.72 -14.75
CA GLU A 42 -11.86 15.70 -13.46
C GLU A 42 -12.17 14.27 -12.99
N LYS A 43 -12.54 13.38 -13.92
CA LYS A 43 -12.77 11.97 -13.60
C LYS A 43 -11.50 11.28 -13.12
N PHE A 44 -10.38 11.47 -13.81
CA PHE A 44 -9.11 10.89 -13.41
C PHE A 44 -8.58 11.47 -12.09
N GLU A 45 -8.76 12.77 -11.84
CA GLU A 45 -8.44 13.40 -10.55
C GLU A 45 -9.29 12.81 -9.40
N ALA A 46 -10.58 12.56 -9.64
CA ALA A 46 -11.45 11.92 -8.66
C ALA A 46 -11.02 10.48 -8.36
N ASP A 47 -10.61 9.72 -9.38
CA ASP A 47 -10.13 8.35 -9.21
C ASP A 47 -8.74 8.33 -8.54
N LEU A 48 -7.87 9.27 -8.85
CA LEU A 48 -6.59 9.46 -8.18
C LEU A 48 -6.76 9.78 -6.70
N LYS A 49 -7.74 10.63 -6.37
CA LYS A 49 -8.12 10.95 -4.98
C LYS A 49 -8.71 9.75 -4.22
N LYS A 50 -9.35 8.81 -4.91
CA LYS A 50 -9.79 7.55 -4.29
C LYS A 50 -8.60 6.63 -4.04
N GLU A 51 -7.69 6.52 -5.00
CA GLU A 51 -6.54 5.62 -4.90
C GLU A 51 -5.55 6.08 -3.82
N ILE A 52 -5.24 7.38 -3.74
CA ILE A 52 -4.41 7.94 -2.66
C ILE A 52 -4.98 7.62 -1.27
N LYS A 53 -6.31 7.69 -1.11
CA LYS A 53 -6.97 7.35 0.17
C LYS A 53 -6.86 5.86 0.51
N LYS A 54 -6.87 4.97 -0.49
CA LYS A 54 -6.64 3.53 -0.25
C LYS A 54 -5.20 3.26 0.16
N LEU A 55 -4.23 3.86 -0.54
CA LEU A 55 -2.82 3.74 -0.20
C LEU A 55 -2.55 4.26 1.21
N GLN A 56 -3.11 5.40 1.60
CA GLN A 56 -3.04 5.91 2.97
C GLN A 56 -3.59 4.92 4.02
N ARG A 57 -4.70 4.23 3.74
CA ARG A 57 -5.23 3.19 4.65
C ARG A 57 -4.27 2.02 4.79
N TYR A 58 -3.65 1.57 3.70
CA TYR A 58 -2.62 0.52 3.76
C TYR A 58 -1.39 0.99 4.52
N ARG A 59 -0.97 2.25 4.35
CA ARG A 59 0.13 2.86 5.10
C ARG A 59 -0.10 2.82 6.61
N ASP A 60 -1.31 3.16 7.05
CA ASP A 60 -1.68 3.16 8.47
C ASP A 60 -1.79 1.73 9.03
N GLN A 61 -2.32 0.79 8.24
CA GLN A 61 -2.32 -0.64 8.59
C GLN A 61 -0.89 -1.18 8.75
N ILE A 62 -0.01 -0.87 7.80
CA ILE A 62 1.41 -1.23 7.82
C ILE A 62 2.11 -0.61 9.04
N LYS A 63 1.85 0.67 9.34
CA LYS A 63 2.39 1.35 10.53
C LYS A 63 1.99 0.63 11.82
N THR A 64 0.73 0.19 11.91
CA THR A 64 0.21 -0.55 13.07
C THR A 64 0.93 -1.89 13.22
N TRP A 65 1.17 -2.61 12.12
CA TRP A 65 1.92 -3.85 12.11
C TRP A 65 3.38 -3.69 12.51
N ILE A 66 4.09 -2.67 12.01
CA ILE A 66 5.47 -2.36 12.43
C ILE A 66 5.54 -2.08 13.94
N GLN A 67 4.51 -1.44 14.50
CA GLN A 67 4.45 -1.13 15.93
C GLN A 67 4.06 -2.33 16.80
N SER A 68 3.43 -3.37 16.21
CA SER A 68 2.97 -4.57 16.92
C SER A 68 4.13 -5.45 17.40
N SER A 69 4.05 -5.92 18.64
CA SER A 69 5.05 -6.83 19.24
C SER A 69 5.09 -8.20 18.57
N GLU A 70 3.99 -8.66 17.95
CA GLU A 70 3.95 -9.95 17.24
C GLU A 70 4.93 -10.03 16.06
N ILE A 71 5.28 -8.88 15.45
CA ILE A 71 6.25 -8.79 14.35
C ILE A 71 7.67 -8.58 14.89
N LYS A 72 7.88 -8.23 16.16
CA LYS A 72 9.25 -7.95 16.64
C LYS A 72 10.02 -9.19 17.09
N ASP A 73 9.34 -10.32 17.33
CA ASP A 73 9.90 -11.38 18.17
C ASP A 73 10.63 -12.55 17.49
N LYS A 74 10.90 -12.53 16.17
CA LYS A 74 11.59 -13.66 15.48
C LYS A 74 12.45 -13.20 14.31
N LYS A 75 13.56 -13.92 14.01
CA LYS A 75 14.44 -13.68 12.85
C LYS A 75 13.70 -13.58 11.50
N VAL A 76 12.65 -14.39 11.31
CA VAL A 76 11.77 -14.31 10.12
C VAL A 76 11.01 -12.98 10.05
N SER A 77 10.74 -12.36 11.20
CA SER A 77 10.03 -11.09 11.24
C SER A 77 10.89 -9.88 10.90
N ALA A 78 12.23 -9.96 11.00
CA ALA A 78 13.12 -8.88 10.58
C ALA A 78 13.03 -8.60 9.07
N THR A 79 12.87 -9.64 8.24
CA THR A 79 12.63 -9.48 6.79
C THR A 79 11.26 -8.88 6.48
N TYR A 80 10.23 -9.22 7.27
CA TYR A 80 8.89 -8.64 7.10
C TYR A 80 8.81 -7.20 7.58
N GLU A 81 9.45 -6.88 8.70
CA GLU A 81 9.57 -5.51 9.20
C GLU A 81 10.25 -4.62 8.14
N GLN A 82 11.32 -5.12 7.52
CA GLN A 82 11.98 -4.41 6.42
C GLN A 82 11.04 -4.20 5.22
N ALA A 83 10.34 -5.25 4.77
CA ALA A 83 9.38 -5.16 3.66
C ALA A 83 8.23 -4.17 3.95
N LEU A 84 7.72 -4.16 5.18
CA LEU A 84 6.70 -3.22 5.64
C LEU A 84 7.22 -1.77 5.65
N VAL A 85 8.45 -1.56 6.14
CA VAL A 85 9.10 -0.25 6.12
C VAL A 85 9.30 0.26 4.70
N ASP A 86 9.73 -0.61 3.78
CA ASP A 86 9.97 -0.22 2.39
C ASP A 86 8.66 0.06 1.65
N ALA A 87 7.62 -0.77 1.84
CA ALA A 87 6.29 -0.48 1.31
C ALA A 87 5.75 0.87 1.82
N ARG A 88 5.98 1.21 3.09
CA ARG A 88 5.60 2.51 3.66
C ARG A 88 6.39 3.70 3.10
N LYS A 89 7.55 3.50 2.48
CA LYS A 89 8.27 4.60 1.80
C LYS A 89 7.69 4.90 0.42
N LEU A 90 7.01 3.93 -0.19
CA LEU A 90 6.36 4.10 -1.49
C LEU A 90 5.04 4.87 -1.41
N ILE A 91 4.43 4.98 -0.21
CA ILE A 91 3.08 5.56 0.04
C ILE A 91 2.97 6.41 1.31
#